data_AF-A0A6G6Z547-F1
#
_entry.id   AF-A0A6G6Z547-F1
#
_cell.length_a   1.000
_cell.length_b   1.000
_cell.length_c   1.000
_cell.angle_alpha   90.00
_cell.angle_beta   90.00
_cell.angle_gamma   90.00
#
_symmetry.space_group_name_H-M   'P 1'
#
loop_
_entity.id
_entity.type
_entity.pdbx_description
1 polymer ?
#
loop_
_entity_poly.entity_id
_entity_poly.type
_entity_poly.pdbx_seq_one_letter_code
_entity_poly.pdbx_strand_id
1 'polypeptide(L)' 'MLKKRQSARMLVRLPNPQKEWLTRVAEHNCTSINSEVIRCVRERMEGERATASLAKTKLRGVAAAAE' A
#
# COMPACT_ATOMS: atom_id res chain seq x y z
N MET A 1 27.50 -11.08 -12.45
CA MET A 1 26.80 -11.07 -11.14
C MET A 1 25.98 -9.78 -11.03
N LEU A 2 24.64 -9.85 -10.97
CA LEU A 2 23.83 -8.64 -10.71
C LEU A 2 24.10 -8.13 -9.29
N LYS A 3 24.43 -6.85 -9.14
CA LYS A 3 24.55 -6.19 -7.83
C LYS A 3 23.22 -6.33 -7.09
N LYS A 4 23.21 -7.05 -5.96
CA LYS A 4 22.07 -7.09 -5.04
C LYS A 4 21.80 -5.64 -4.61
N ARG A 5 20.64 -5.11 -4.98
CA ARG A 5 20.19 -3.80 -4.50
C ARG A 5 20.12 -3.86 -2.97
N GLN A 6 20.89 -3.01 -2.29
CA GLN A 6 20.74 -2.82 -0.85
C GLN A 6 19.44 -2.06 -0.62
N SER A 7 18.36 -2.77 -0.34
CA SER A 7 17.14 -2.20 0.21
C SER A 7 17.13 -2.37 1.73
N ALA A 8 16.58 -1.38 2.43
CA ALA A 8 16.31 -1.50 3.86
C ALA A 8 15.41 -2.73 4.10
N ARG A 9 15.80 -3.58 5.06
CA ARG A 9 15.04 -4.79 5.42
C ARG A 9 14.26 -4.55 6.68
N MET A 10 13.00 -4.98 6.67
CA MET A 10 12.11 -4.95 7.83
C MET A 10 11.51 -6.34 8.01
N LEU A 11 11.53 -6.84 9.23
CA LEU A 11 10.83 -8.06 9.60
C LEU A 11 9.49 -7.69 10.23
N VAL A 12 8.42 -8.25 9.70
CA VAL A 12 7.05 -8.02 10.21
C VAL A 12 6.52 -9.35 10.73
N ARG A 13 6.00 -9.33 11.96
CA ARG A 13 5.29 -10.48 12.51
C ARG A 13 3.83 -10.38 12.09
N LEU A 14 3.31 -11.48 11.56
CA LEU A 14 1.91 -11.63 11.18
C LEU A 14 1.35 -12.87 11.88
N PRO A 15 0.12 -12.82 12.40
CA PRO A 15 -0.68 -13.99 12.72
C PRO A 15 -0.63 -15.06 11.61
N ASN A 16 -0.58 -16.33 11.99
CA ASN A 16 -0.50 -17.46 11.05
C ASN A 16 -1.58 -17.42 9.94
N PRO A 17 -2.87 -17.14 10.24
CA PRO A 17 -3.89 -17.11 9.19
C PRO A 17 -3.62 -16.05 8.11
N GLN A 18 -3.06 -14.92 8.51
CA GLN A 18 -2.73 -13.82 7.59
C GLN A 18 -1.51 -14.17 6.74
N LYS A 19 -0.53 -14.87 7.31
CA LYS A 19 0.62 -15.37 6.56
C LYS A 19 0.21 -16.41 5.51
N GLU A 20 -0.67 -17.35 5.87
CA GLU A 20 -1.20 -18.35 4.94
C GLU A 20 -2.04 -17.73 3.81
N TRP A 21 -2.87 -16.75 4.15
CA TRP A 21 -3.59 -15.97 3.14
C TRP A 21 -2.63 -15.28 2.17
N LEU A 22 -1.60 -14.61 2.69
CA LEU A 22 -0.62 -13.88 1.89
C LEU A 22 0.17 -14.80 0.95
N THR A 23 0.52 -16.02 1.41
CA THR A 23 1.15 -17.04 0.56
C THR A 23 0.25 -17.42 -0.63
N ARG A 24 -1.03 -17.73 -0.37
CA ARG A 24 -1.99 -18.11 -1.42
C ARG A 24 -2.19 -17.01 -2.46
N VAL A 25 -2.27 -15.76 -2.00
CA VAL A 25 -2.42 -14.60 -2.90
C VAL A 25 -1.17 -14.39 -3.75
N ALA A 26 0.02 -14.52 -3.16
CA ALA A 26 1.28 -14.42 -3.89
C ALA A 26 1.39 -15.51 -4.98
N GLU A 27 1.02 -16.75 -4.66
CA GLU A 27 0.97 -17.86 -5.62
C GLU A 27 -0.03 -17.59 -6.75
N HIS A 28 -1.27 -17.22 -6.42
CA HIS A 28 -2.30 -16.90 -7.40
C HIS A 28 -1.88 -15.79 -8.37
N ASN A 29 -1.18 -14.76 -7.84
CA ASN A 29 -0.75 -13.61 -8.62
C ASN A 29 0.60 -13.84 -9.32
N CYS A 30 1.23 -15.01 -9.17
CA CYS A 30 2.57 -15.32 -9.67
C CYS A 30 3.64 -14.32 -9.19
N THR A 31 3.56 -13.88 -7.94
CA THR A 31 4.48 -12.90 -7.33
C THR A 31 5.12 -13.44 -6.04
N SER A 32 6.10 -12.72 -5.50
CA SER A 32 6.66 -13.03 -4.19
C SER A 32 5.80 -12.44 -3.07
N ILE A 33 5.82 -13.08 -1.91
CA ILE A 33 5.18 -12.57 -0.69
C ILE A 33 5.58 -11.11 -0.42
N ASN A 34 6.85 -10.76 -0.58
CA ASN A 34 7.34 -9.40 -0.38
C ASN A 34 6.74 -8.41 -1.39
N SER A 35 6.60 -8.83 -2.65
CA SER A 35 5.97 -8.02 -3.71
C SER A 35 4.50 -7.75 -3.39
N GLU A 36 3.76 -8.75 -2.90
CA GLU A 36 2.36 -8.56 -2.48
C GLU A 36 2.23 -7.62 -1.29
N VAL A 37 3.11 -7.73 -0.28
CA VAL A 37 3.10 -6.79 0.86
C VAL A 37 3.29 -5.36 0.37
N ILE A 38 4.28 -5.15 -0.51
CA ILE A 38 4.53 -3.82 -1.08
C ILE A 38 3.33 -3.34 -1.89
N ARG A 39 2.68 -4.21 -2.67
CA ARG A 39 1.48 -3.89 -3.45
C ARG A 39 0.35 -3.42 -2.53
N CYS A 40 0.03 -4.18 -1.49
CA CYS A 40 -1.02 -3.83 -0.51
C CYS A 40 -0.72 -2.49 0.21
N VAL A 41 0.54 -2.26 0.59
CA VAL A 41 0.94 -0.99 1.23
C VAL A 41 0.76 0.18 0.26
N ARG A 42 1.20 0.04 -1.00
CA ARG A 42 1.04 1.08 -2.01
C ARG A 42 -0.43 1.39 -2.30
N GLU A 43 -1.25 0.35 -2.43
CA GLU A 43 -2.69 0.48 -2.65
C GLU A 43 -3.36 1.25 -1.50
N ARG A 44 -3.01 0.91 -0.26
CA ARG A 44 -3.48 1.65 0.92
C ARG A 44 -3.04 3.12 0.89
N MET A 45 -1.76 3.38 0.65
CA MET A 45 -1.21 4.75 0.63
C MET A 45 -1.83 5.60 -0.47
N GLU A 46 -2.11 5.01 -1.64
CA GLU A 46 -2.79 5.70 -2.73
C GLU A 46 -4.23 6.04 -2.35
N GLY A 47 -4.95 5.11 -1.71
CA GLY A 47 -6.30 5.37 -1.18
C GLY A 47 -6.33 6.49 -0.14
N GLU A 48 -5.36 6.53 0.76
CA GLU A 48 -5.21 7.62 1.75
C GLU A 48 -4.92 8.97 1.07
N ARG A 49 -4.05 9.00 0.05
CA ARG A 49 -3.74 10.20 -0.74
C ARG A 49 -4.95 10.71 -1.52
N ALA A 50 -5.68 9.82 -2.19
CA ALA A 50 -6.90 10.16 -2.92
C ALA A 50 -7.94 10.77 -1.98
N THR A 51 -8.15 10.17 -0.81
CA THR A 51 -9.08 10.68 0.20
C THR A 51 -8.66 12.06 0.71
N ALA A 52 -7.37 12.25 1.02
CA ALA A 52 -6.84 13.55 1.46
C ALA A 52 -7.00 14.64 0.38
N SER A 53 -6.79 14.29 -0.89
CA SER A 53 -6.99 15.19 -2.03
C SER A 53 -8.45 15.61 -2.18
N LEU A 54 -9.38 14.66 -2.08
CA LEU A 54 -10.82 14.95 -2.12
C LEU A 54 -11.25 15.85 -0.97
N ALA A 55 -10.76 15.60 0.25
CA ALA A 55 -11.02 16.45 1.41
C ALA A 55 -10.50 17.89 1.18
N LYS A 56 -9.30 18.04 0.63
CA LYS A 56 -8.72 19.34 0.29
C LYS A 56 -9.54 20.10 -0.74
N THR A 57 -10.01 19.42 -1.79
CA THR A 57 -10.87 20.01 -2.82
C THR A 57 -12.22 20.45 -2.24
N LYS A 58 -12.85 19.62 -1.40
CA LYS A 58 -14.10 19.97 -0.72
C LYS A 58 -13.96 21.22 0.15
N LEU A 59 -12.87 21.32 0.92
CA LEU A 59 -12.58 22.51 1.73
C LEU A 59 -12.41 23.78 0.87
N ARG A 60 -11.74 23.69 -0.28
CA ARG A 60 -11.61 24.83 -1.22
C ARG A 60 -12.95 25.26 -1.81
N GLY A 61 -13.82 24.31 -2.15
CA GLY A 61 -15.16 24.61 -2.67
C GLY A 61 -16.07 25.29 -1.64
N VAL A 62 -15.97 24.90 -0.37
CA VAL A 62 -16.70 25.56 0.73
C VAL A 62 -16.20 26.98 0.96
N ALA A 63 -14.88 27.20 0.93
CA ALA A 63 -14.31 28.54 1.08
C ALA A 63 -14.71 29.48 -0.07
N ALA A 64 -14.80 28.96 -1.30
CA ALA A 64 -15.22 29.75 -2.47
C ALA A 64 -16.72 30.03 -2.56
N ALA A 65 -17.56 29.27 -1.83
CA ALA A 65 -19.01 29.48 -1.78
C ALA A 65 -19.45 30.36 -0.59
N ALA A 66 -18.51 30.78 0.26
CA ALA A 66 -18.72 31.65 1.40
C ALA A 66 -18.36 33.12 1.13
N GLU A 67 -18.06 33.45 -0.13
CA GLU A 67 -17.80 34.79 -0.66
C GLU A 67 -18.92 35.17 -1.65
#